data_AF-A0A1I1HDV7-F1
#
_entry.id   AF-A0A1I1HDV7-F1
#
_cell.length_a   1.000
_cell.length_b   1.000
_cell.length_c   1.000
_cell.angle_alpha   90.00
_cell.angle_beta   90.00
_cell.angle_gamma   90.00
#
_symmetry.space_group_name_H-M   'P 1'
#
loop_
_entity.id
_entity.type
_entity.pdbx_description
1 polymer ?
#
loop_
_entity_poly.entity_id
_entity_poly.type
_entity_poly.pdbx_seq_one_letter_code
_entity_poly.pdbx_strand_id
1 'polypeptide(L)'
;MKKMKFGKLTWSVLAAAVIVFSACSDDDPDPVGNGGLSGVLPNNTELVGDITEDVTLSAGNTYTLRGGVHVKDGATMTIGEGVTVRAITNSRTDFANTAYLLIERGAKIEAIGTADRPIVFTSNSATPAPQDWGGIIVCGAAPINNQGGENQSEMGGQGVMYGGTNANDNSGTLRYVRVEYTGKKQSAEAEHNGFTFEGVGAGTTLEYLAVYKGADDGIEFFGGTANLRYAFVNGAQDDLFDYTFGWSGKGQYWVGIQGDDVADRGIEADNNGDNHGLRPLSNPILSNVTLVGSREAMTNDNPDNATEADKGKTIGLKLRAGTGGQLHNFVIYGFNHGIDVQHDLTVANLPTGDLKVANTDLYGPNLFKFAPEVANPWTTITTSAEDTPSYMNGYVGTSTEGAINPSTLDSWFQGGNFKGAVEASNNWVTQGNWARLD
;
A
#
# COMPACT_ATOMS: atom_id res chain seq x y z
N MET A 1 -58.18 -17.49 -2.24
CA MET A 1 -58.80 -16.34 -2.96
C MET A 1 -59.77 -15.63 -2.03
N LYS A 2 -59.36 -14.54 -1.38
CA LYS A 2 -60.23 -13.65 -0.59
C LYS A 2 -60.11 -12.24 -1.14
N LYS A 3 -61.25 -11.69 -1.55
CA LYS A 3 -61.44 -10.42 -2.26
C LYS A 3 -61.33 -9.23 -1.31
N MET A 4 -60.75 -8.15 -1.83
CA MET A 4 -60.75 -6.78 -1.29
C MET A 4 -62.17 -6.27 -0.99
N LYS A 5 -62.29 -5.39 0.01
CA LYS A 5 -63.37 -4.42 0.15
C LYS A 5 -62.79 -3.02 0.33
N PHE A 6 -63.09 -2.14 -0.61
CA PHE A 6 -62.92 -0.69 -0.51
C PHE A 6 -64.08 -0.08 0.27
N GLY A 7 -63.80 0.82 1.19
CA GLY A 7 -64.77 1.73 1.81
C GLY A 7 -64.29 3.17 1.69
N LYS A 8 -65.08 4.01 1.01
CA LYS A 8 -64.87 5.46 0.89
C LYS A 8 -65.44 6.15 2.14
N LEU A 9 -64.78 7.19 2.65
CA LEU A 9 -65.45 8.26 3.39
C LEU A 9 -64.72 9.60 3.21
N THR A 10 -65.50 10.65 3.36
CA THR A 10 -65.46 11.96 2.71
C THR A 10 -64.77 13.08 3.51
N TRP A 11 -64.53 14.19 2.81
CA TRP A 11 -63.90 15.47 3.16
C TRP A 11 -64.34 16.17 4.46
N SER A 12 -63.42 16.99 5.01
CA SER A 12 -63.70 18.30 5.65
C SER A 12 -62.43 19.18 5.66
N VAL A 13 -62.63 20.50 5.75
CA VAL A 13 -61.82 21.62 5.25
C VAL A 13 -61.18 22.46 6.39
N LEU A 14 -60.20 23.31 6.03
CA LEU A 14 -59.65 24.51 6.73
C LEU A 14 -58.52 24.25 7.76
N ALA A 15 -57.46 25.04 7.95
CA ALA A 15 -57.19 26.44 7.60
C ALA A 15 -55.66 26.72 7.55
N ALA A 16 -55.27 27.78 6.84
CA ALA A 16 -53.91 28.29 6.75
C ALA A 16 -53.47 29.02 8.04
N ALA A 17 -52.21 28.85 8.42
CA ALA A 17 -51.49 29.76 9.31
C ALA A 17 -50.06 29.92 8.77
N VAL A 18 -49.81 31.04 8.08
CA VAL A 18 -48.46 31.54 7.79
C VAL A 18 -47.98 32.23 9.06
N ILE A 19 -46.96 31.69 9.69
CA ILE A 19 -46.23 32.37 10.76
C ILE A 19 -44.85 32.72 10.22
N VAL A 20 -44.66 34.01 9.97
CA VAL A 20 -43.35 34.61 9.69
C VAL A 20 -42.65 34.77 11.04
N PHE A 21 -41.63 33.97 11.31
CA PHE A 21 -40.64 34.32 12.32
C PHE A 21 -39.48 35.04 11.64
N SER A 22 -39.40 36.34 11.90
CA SER A 22 -38.17 37.10 11.78
C SER A 22 -37.38 36.83 13.07
N ALA A 23 -36.19 36.23 12.94
CA ALA A 23 -35.26 36.01 14.04
C ALA A 23 -33.85 36.37 13.59
N CYS A 24 -33.13 36.97 14.52
CA CYS A 24 -32.00 37.87 14.36
C CYS A 24 -30.75 37.23 13.73
N SER A 25 -29.98 38.09 13.06
CA SER A 25 -28.59 37.92 12.70
C SER A 25 -27.72 37.85 13.96
N ASP A 26 -27.25 36.66 14.31
CA ASP A 26 -26.04 36.49 15.09
C ASP A 26 -24.98 35.95 14.12
N ASP A 27 -23.96 36.78 13.85
CA ASP A 27 -22.77 36.45 13.09
C ASP A 27 -21.92 35.44 13.88
N ASP A 28 -22.31 34.17 13.85
CA ASP A 28 -21.35 33.09 14.03
C ASP A 28 -20.62 32.89 12.70
N PRO A 29 -19.28 32.88 12.66
CA PRO A 29 -18.59 32.43 11.46
C PRO A 29 -18.94 30.96 11.26
N ASP A 30 -19.73 30.67 10.23
CA ASP A 30 -19.90 29.31 9.70
C ASP A 30 -18.50 28.66 9.61
N PRO A 31 -18.32 27.43 10.12
CA PRO A 31 -17.12 26.65 9.80
C PRO A 31 -17.04 26.58 8.28
N VAL A 32 -15.88 26.99 7.75
CA VAL A 32 -15.53 27.12 6.33
C VAL A 32 -16.51 26.39 5.42
N GLY A 33 -17.37 27.18 4.79
CA GLY A 33 -18.50 26.69 4.02
C GLY A 33 -18.11 25.64 2.98
N ASN A 34 -19.09 24.79 2.70
CA ASN A 34 -19.18 23.76 1.66
C ASN A 34 -19.04 24.30 0.21
N GLY A 35 -18.24 25.35 0.00
CA GLY A 35 -17.70 25.67 -1.32
C GLY A 35 -16.63 24.64 -1.61
N GLY A 36 -16.87 23.76 -2.58
CA GLY A 36 -15.94 22.69 -2.94
C GLY A 36 -14.51 23.19 -3.09
N LEU A 37 -13.55 22.38 -2.66
CA LEU A 37 -12.12 22.69 -2.78
C LEU A 37 -11.75 22.73 -4.26
N SER A 38 -11.18 23.84 -4.73
CA SER A 38 -10.69 23.97 -6.10
C SER A 38 -9.56 25.00 -6.24
N GLY A 39 -8.78 24.85 -7.31
CA GLY A 39 -7.65 25.70 -7.63
C GLY A 39 -6.50 25.59 -6.64
N VAL A 40 -5.74 26.67 -6.49
CA VAL A 40 -4.60 26.71 -5.55
C VAL A 40 -5.12 26.94 -4.13
N LEU A 41 -4.95 25.93 -3.27
CA LEU A 41 -5.45 25.98 -1.90
C LEU A 41 -4.50 26.80 -1.00
N PRO A 42 -5.04 27.72 -0.17
CA PRO A 42 -4.26 28.44 0.84
C PRO A 42 -3.46 27.52 1.77
N ASN A 43 -2.35 28.03 2.31
CA ASN A 43 -1.61 27.30 3.34
C ASN A 43 -2.51 27.06 4.58
N ASN A 44 -2.38 25.89 5.19
CA ASN A 44 -3.20 25.39 6.30
C ASN A 44 -4.67 25.12 5.97
N THR A 45 -5.03 25.00 4.69
CA THR A 45 -6.37 24.51 4.31
C THR A 45 -6.60 23.10 4.85
N GLU A 46 -7.82 22.89 5.34
CA GLU A 46 -8.32 21.57 5.70
C GLU A 46 -8.92 20.89 4.46
N LEU A 47 -8.43 19.70 4.16
CA LEU A 47 -8.89 18.81 3.11
C LEU A 47 -9.97 17.90 3.71
N VAL A 48 -11.18 17.93 3.15
CA VAL A 48 -12.36 17.21 3.63
C VAL A 48 -13.23 16.75 2.47
N GLY A 49 -13.82 15.56 2.60
CA GLY A 49 -14.86 15.05 1.70
C GLY A 49 -14.41 14.92 0.24
N ASP A 50 -15.34 15.15 -0.67
CA ASP A 50 -15.14 14.97 -2.11
C ASP A 50 -14.47 16.20 -2.73
N ILE A 51 -13.37 15.97 -3.44
CA ILE A 51 -12.68 16.93 -4.31
C ILE A 51 -13.10 16.63 -5.74
N THR A 52 -14.03 17.45 -6.25
CA THR A 52 -14.65 17.29 -7.58
C THR A 52 -14.03 18.19 -8.65
N GLU A 53 -13.12 19.08 -8.27
CA GLU A 53 -12.39 19.98 -9.17
C GLU A 53 -10.89 19.86 -8.91
N ASP A 54 -10.07 20.27 -9.87
CA ASP A 54 -8.62 20.27 -9.70
C ASP A 54 -8.20 21.13 -8.51
N VAL A 55 -7.32 20.59 -7.67
CA VAL A 55 -6.73 21.30 -6.53
C VAL A 55 -5.21 21.28 -6.59
N THR A 56 -4.57 22.31 -6.06
CA THR A 56 -3.12 22.42 -5.94
C THR A 56 -2.70 22.75 -4.52
N LEU A 57 -1.92 21.85 -3.92
CA LEU A 57 -1.22 22.03 -2.67
C LEU A 57 0.17 22.58 -2.98
N SER A 58 0.38 23.87 -2.66
CA SER A 58 1.60 24.58 -3.07
C SER A 58 2.84 24.10 -2.30
N ALA A 59 3.99 24.08 -2.97
CA ALA A 59 5.25 23.59 -2.42
C ALA A 59 5.61 24.22 -1.06
N GLY A 60 6.03 23.38 -0.11
CA GLY A 60 6.43 23.79 1.25
C GLY A 60 5.28 24.14 2.19
N ASN A 61 4.03 24.14 1.73
CA ASN A 61 2.88 24.42 2.60
C ASN A 61 2.51 23.21 3.46
N THR A 62 1.76 23.50 4.53
CA THR A 62 1.14 22.49 5.39
C THR A 62 -0.36 22.46 5.15
N TYR A 63 -0.95 21.28 5.13
CA TYR A 63 -2.39 21.06 5.01
C TYR A 63 -2.86 20.08 6.09
N THR A 64 -4.15 20.08 6.39
CA THR A 64 -4.75 19.13 7.33
C THR A 64 -5.69 18.20 6.58
N LEU A 65 -5.64 16.90 6.83
CA LEU A 65 -6.52 15.90 6.22
C LEU A 65 -7.52 15.41 7.27
N ARG A 66 -8.82 15.55 7.02
CA ARG A 66 -9.87 15.14 7.97
C ARG A 66 -10.89 14.23 7.29
N GLY A 67 -11.11 13.06 7.90
CA GLY A 67 -11.99 12.02 7.36
C GLY A 67 -11.46 11.47 6.03
N GLY A 68 -12.28 10.65 5.37
CA GLY A 68 -12.00 10.20 4.01
C GLY A 68 -12.07 11.38 3.04
N VAL A 69 -10.94 11.69 2.39
CA VAL A 69 -10.88 12.69 1.32
C VAL A 69 -10.76 11.97 -0.01
N HIS A 70 -11.74 12.20 -0.89
CA HIS A 70 -11.89 11.48 -2.15
C HIS A 70 -11.65 12.44 -3.31
N VAL A 71 -10.59 12.22 -4.09
CA VAL A 71 -10.43 12.90 -5.38
C VAL A 71 -11.27 12.15 -6.40
N LYS A 72 -12.29 12.83 -6.93
CA LYS A 72 -13.34 12.21 -7.76
C LYS A 72 -12.92 12.16 -9.23
N ASP A 73 -13.59 11.29 -9.98
CA ASP A 73 -13.41 11.13 -11.43
C ASP A 73 -13.36 12.49 -12.16
N GLY A 74 -12.34 12.66 -13.00
CA GLY A 74 -12.08 13.89 -13.74
C GLY A 74 -11.30 14.97 -13.00
N ALA A 75 -11.11 14.86 -11.68
CA ALA A 75 -10.32 15.81 -10.88
C ALA A 75 -8.88 15.35 -10.69
N THR A 76 -7.98 16.32 -10.55
CA THR A 76 -6.55 16.12 -10.27
C THR A 76 -6.14 16.83 -8.98
N MET A 77 -5.52 16.08 -8.05
CA MET A 77 -4.83 16.66 -6.91
C MET A 77 -3.34 16.83 -7.23
N THR A 78 -2.88 18.07 -7.36
CA THR A 78 -1.46 18.40 -7.55
C THR A 78 -0.81 18.75 -6.21
N ILE A 79 0.32 18.14 -5.89
CA ILE A 79 1.04 18.37 -4.62
C ILE A 79 2.50 18.71 -4.93
N GLY A 80 2.90 19.92 -4.55
CA GLY A 80 4.27 20.41 -4.75
C GLY A 80 5.26 19.84 -3.71
N GLU A 81 6.55 19.89 -4.04
CA GLU A 81 7.62 19.44 -3.17
C GLU A 81 7.61 20.08 -1.77
N GLY A 82 8.01 19.31 -0.76
CA GLY A 82 8.07 19.77 0.63
C GLY A 82 6.72 20.03 1.29
N VAL A 83 5.60 19.69 0.65
CA VAL A 83 4.28 19.75 1.30
C VAL A 83 4.23 18.78 2.47
N THR A 84 3.64 19.23 3.58
CA THR A 84 3.28 18.37 4.72
C THR A 84 1.76 18.29 4.85
N VAL A 85 1.19 17.10 4.85
CA VAL A 85 -0.22 16.86 5.14
C VAL A 85 -0.33 16.18 6.50
N ARG A 86 -1.03 16.81 7.45
CA ARG A 86 -1.27 16.29 8.79
C ARG A 86 -2.66 15.67 8.89
N ALA A 87 -2.72 14.36 9.03
CA ALA A 87 -3.96 13.62 9.15
C ALA A 87 -4.53 13.72 10.57
N ILE A 88 -5.80 14.11 10.68
CA ILE A 88 -6.50 14.18 11.96
C ILE A 88 -6.66 12.78 12.55
N THR A 89 -6.06 12.58 13.71
CA THR A 89 -6.24 11.38 14.52
C THR A 89 -7.55 11.42 15.30
N ASN A 90 -8.25 10.29 15.36
CA ASN A 90 -9.43 10.06 16.19
C ASN A 90 -9.32 8.71 16.93
N SER A 91 -10.32 8.35 17.73
CA SER A 91 -10.34 7.07 18.48
C SER A 91 -10.13 5.87 17.54
N ARG A 92 -9.43 4.82 18.00
CA ARG A 92 -9.22 3.57 17.23
C ARG A 92 -10.52 2.85 16.86
N THR A 93 -11.60 3.10 17.59
CA THR A 93 -12.92 2.50 17.35
C THR A 93 -13.86 3.40 16.53
N ASP A 94 -13.40 4.57 16.09
CA ASP A 94 -14.19 5.52 15.31
C ASP A 94 -13.82 5.44 13.83
N PHE A 95 -14.29 4.36 13.19
CA PHE A 95 -13.99 4.08 11.78
C PHE A 95 -14.58 5.12 10.82
N ALA A 96 -15.75 5.68 11.17
CA ALA A 96 -16.48 6.61 10.32
C ALA A 96 -15.75 7.94 10.08
N ASN A 97 -14.81 8.32 10.95
CA ASN A 97 -14.05 9.56 10.84
C ASN A 97 -12.55 9.32 10.63
N THR A 98 -12.13 8.12 10.22
CA THR A 98 -10.74 7.82 9.86
C THR A 98 -10.27 8.76 8.75
N ALA A 99 -9.14 9.44 8.95
CA ALA A 99 -8.52 10.27 7.93
C ALA A 99 -7.76 9.40 6.92
N TYR A 100 -8.03 9.54 5.62
CA TYR A 100 -7.29 8.89 4.54
C TYR A 100 -7.44 9.69 3.24
N LEU A 101 -6.51 9.52 2.31
CA LEU A 101 -6.60 10.12 0.98
C LEU A 101 -6.88 9.01 -0.04
N LEU A 102 -7.97 9.14 -0.78
CA LEU A 102 -8.34 8.21 -1.83
C LEU A 102 -8.43 8.91 -3.18
N ILE A 103 -7.75 8.35 -4.18
CA ILE A 103 -7.82 8.78 -5.58
C ILE A 103 -8.73 7.80 -6.31
N GLU A 104 -9.96 8.22 -6.65
CA GLU A 104 -10.92 7.33 -7.29
C GLU A 104 -10.56 7.04 -8.74
N ARG A 105 -11.09 5.94 -9.28
CA ARG A 105 -10.89 5.58 -10.68
C ARG A 105 -11.33 6.71 -11.61
N GLY A 106 -10.40 7.16 -12.46
CA GLY A 106 -10.59 8.30 -13.37
C GLY A 106 -10.08 9.65 -12.83
N ALA A 107 -9.80 9.73 -11.53
CA ALA A 107 -9.09 10.85 -10.91
C ALA A 107 -7.57 10.70 -11.04
N LYS A 108 -6.83 11.75 -10.69
CA LYS A 108 -5.36 11.74 -10.69
C LYS A 108 -4.74 12.38 -9.46
N ILE A 109 -3.56 11.90 -9.11
CA ILE A 109 -2.64 12.54 -8.17
C ILE A 109 -1.32 12.87 -8.87
N GLU A 110 -0.88 14.11 -8.77
CA GLU A 110 0.43 14.57 -9.25
C GLU A 110 1.23 15.07 -8.03
N ALA A 111 1.76 14.12 -7.26
CA ALA A 111 2.56 14.35 -6.06
C ALA A 111 4.04 14.17 -6.38
N ILE A 112 4.73 15.29 -6.62
CA ILE A 112 6.12 15.29 -7.09
C ILE A 112 7.00 16.05 -6.10
N GLY A 113 7.55 15.31 -5.14
CA GLY A 113 8.57 15.77 -4.22
C GLY A 113 9.99 15.63 -4.79
N THR A 114 10.97 15.92 -3.94
CA THR A 114 12.39 15.68 -4.20
C THR A 114 13.04 14.98 -2.99
N ALA A 115 14.25 14.44 -3.19
CA ALA A 115 15.00 13.80 -2.12
C ALA A 115 15.20 14.69 -0.87
N ASP A 116 15.41 15.99 -1.08
CA ASP A 116 15.62 16.99 0.00
C ASP A 116 14.32 17.65 0.48
N ARG A 117 13.26 17.57 -0.33
CA ARG A 117 11.94 18.16 -0.06
C ARG A 117 10.85 17.15 -0.40
N PRO A 118 10.78 16.01 0.32
CA PRO A 118 9.74 15.03 0.11
C PRO A 118 8.37 15.61 0.42
N ILE A 119 7.33 15.03 -0.17
CA ILE A 119 5.96 15.23 0.29
C ILE A 119 5.75 14.29 1.47
N VAL A 120 5.27 14.81 2.60
CA VAL A 120 5.11 14.03 3.83
C VAL A 120 3.65 14.04 4.24
N PHE A 121 3.05 12.85 4.33
CA PHE A 121 1.78 12.62 4.98
C PHE A 121 2.03 11.96 6.34
N THR A 122 1.55 12.57 7.42
CA THR A 122 1.84 12.10 8.79
C THR A 122 0.70 12.44 9.73
N SER A 123 0.76 11.89 10.94
CA SER A 123 -0.21 12.14 12.01
C SER A 123 -0.20 13.61 12.49
N ASN A 124 -1.38 14.12 12.85
CA ASN A 124 -1.55 15.38 13.59
C ASN A 124 -1.25 15.23 15.10
N SER A 125 -1.15 14.00 15.62
CA SER A 125 -0.90 13.74 17.03
C SER A 125 0.41 14.40 17.52
N ALA A 126 0.41 14.88 18.76
CA ALA A 126 1.63 15.33 19.43
C ALA A 126 2.60 14.16 19.73
N THR A 127 2.07 12.95 19.78
CA THR A 127 2.82 11.69 19.92
C THR A 127 2.34 10.72 18.83
N PRO A 128 2.88 10.84 17.61
CA PRO A 128 2.47 9.98 16.50
C PRO A 128 2.71 8.49 16.78
N ALA A 129 1.76 7.65 16.39
CA ALA A 129 1.81 6.21 16.57
C ALA A 129 1.10 5.47 15.43
N PRO A 130 1.47 4.20 15.14
CA PRO A 130 0.73 3.37 14.18
C PRO A 130 -0.79 3.37 14.47
N GLN A 131 -1.59 3.30 13.40
CA GLN A 131 -3.06 3.44 13.38
C GLN A 131 -3.58 4.88 13.59
N ASP A 132 -2.75 5.91 13.47
CA ASP A 132 -3.20 7.30 13.66
C ASP A 132 -4.10 7.78 12.51
N TRP A 133 -3.91 7.24 11.30
CA TRP A 133 -4.70 7.52 10.10
C TRP A 133 -4.62 6.34 9.11
N GLY A 134 -5.42 6.38 8.05
CA GLY A 134 -5.57 5.27 7.10
C GLY A 134 -4.33 5.09 6.24
N GLY A 135 -4.11 5.99 5.28
CA GLY A 135 -3.03 5.90 4.29
C GLY A 135 -3.42 6.59 2.99
N ILE A 136 -2.71 6.25 1.92
CA ILE A 136 -3.03 6.71 0.55
C ILE A 136 -3.52 5.52 -0.27
N ILE A 137 -4.72 5.65 -0.83
CA ILE A 137 -5.36 4.65 -1.69
C ILE A 137 -5.49 5.21 -3.10
N VAL A 138 -5.11 4.43 -4.10
CA VAL A 138 -5.26 4.79 -5.51
C VAL A 138 -6.04 3.70 -6.22
N CYS A 139 -7.23 4.03 -6.69
CA CYS A 139 -8.09 3.16 -7.48
C CYS A 139 -7.86 3.41 -8.97
N GLY A 140 -7.43 2.39 -9.70
CA GLY A 140 -7.21 2.45 -11.15
C GLY A 140 -8.20 1.61 -11.96
N ALA A 141 -8.00 1.62 -13.27
CA ALA A 141 -8.82 0.92 -14.26
C ALA A 141 -8.11 -0.28 -14.93
N ALA A 142 -6.99 -0.75 -14.36
CA ALA A 142 -6.21 -1.86 -14.88
C ALA A 142 -6.79 -3.23 -14.48
N PRO A 143 -6.45 -4.31 -15.20
CA PRO A 143 -6.98 -5.63 -14.92
C PRO A 143 -6.68 -6.13 -13.50
N ILE A 144 -7.72 -6.67 -12.87
CA ILE A 144 -7.65 -7.45 -11.63
C ILE A 144 -8.30 -8.81 -11.90
N ASN A 145 -8.11 -9.76 -11.00
CA ASN A 145 -8.69 -11.10 -11.16
C ASN A 145 -9.87 -11.38 -10.23
N ASN A 146 -10.63 -10.37 -9.81
CA ASN A 146 -11.93 -10.57 -9.16
C ASN A 146 -13.02 -10.89 -10.20
N GLN A 147 -14.12 -11.49 -9.75
CA GLN A 147 -15.23 -11.83 -10.63
C GLN A 147 -15.78 -10.58 -11.35
N GLY A 148 -15.76 -10.60 -12.68
CA GLY A 148 -16.20 -9.45 -13.49
C GLY A 148 -15.09 -8.45 -13.84
N GLY A 149 -13.87 -8.62 -13.31
CA GLY A 149 -12.72 -7.76 -13.61
C GLY A 149 -12.75 -6.40 -12.91
N GLU A 150 -13.67 -6.21 -11.95
CA GLU A 150 -13.81 -5.01 -11.12
C GLU A 150 -14.13 -5.44 -9.70
N ASN A 151 -13.79 -4.62 -8.71
CA ASN A 151 -14.12 -4.84 -7.31
C ASN A 151 -14.37 -3.50 -6.60
N GLN A 152 -15.04 -3.57 -5.45
CA GLN A 152 -15.23 -2.42 -4.59
C GLN A 152 -14.01 -2.27 -3.67
N SER A 153 -13.53 -1.05 -3.47
CA SER A 153 -12.49 -0.75 -2.48
C SER A 153 -12.99 -1.09 -1.08
N GLU A 154 -12.18 -1.81 -0.32
CA GLU A 154 -12.47 -2.12 1.09
C GLU A 154 -12.32 -0.87 1.97
N MET A 155 -11.46 0.06 1.56
CA MET A 155 -11.13 1.30 2.28
C MET A 155 -11.98 2.49 1.84
N GLY A 156 -12.35 2.55 0.57
CA GLY A 156 -13.05 3.71 -0.01
C GLY A 156 -14.53 3.84 0.35
N GLY A 157 -15.10 2.90 1.09
CA GLY A 157 -16.52 2.93 1.44
C GLY A 157 -17.44 2.58 0.28
N GLN A 158 -18.74 2.86 0.45
CA GLN A 158 -19.77 2.35 -0.44
C GLN A 158 -19.72 2.98 -1.84
N GLY A 159 -19.51 2.13 -2.87
CA GLY A 159 -19.59 2.53 -4.28
C GLY A 159 -18.27 2.97 -4.93
N VAL A 160 -17.15 2.96 -4.20
CA VAL A 160 -15.82 3.21 -4.78
C VAL A 160 -15.33 1.95 -5.47
N MET A 161 -15.17 2.01 -6.79
CA MET A 161 -14.81 0.86 -7.63
C MET A 161 -13.41 1.00 -8.21
N TYR A 162 -12.70 -0.12 -8.31
CA TYR A 162 -11.43 -0.24 -9.01
C TYR A 162 -11.43 -1.46 -9.95
N GLY A 163 -10.37 -1.57 -10.75
CA GLY A 163 -10.23 -2.60 -11.75
C GLY A 163 -10.84 -2.20 -13.09
N GLY A 164 -10.66 -3.05 -14.10
CA GLY A 164 -11.14 -2.78 -15.45
C GLY A 164 -10.30 -3.54 -16.48
N THR A 165 -10.14 -2.95 -17.66
CA THR A 165 -9.44 -3.59 -18.79
C THR A 165 -8.26 -2.78 -19.30
N ASN A 166 -8.00 -1.60 -18.74
CA ASN A 166 -6.96 -0.70 -19.22
C ASN A 166 -5.62 -0.96 -18.50
N ALA A 167 -4.83 -1.91 -19.01
CA ALA A 167 -3.51 -2.22 -18.46
C ALA A 167 -2.53 -1.03 -18.46
N ASN A 168 -2.81 0.04 -19.21
CA ASN A 168 -2.00 1.26 -19.24
C ASN A 168 -2.73 2.44 -18.59
N ASP A 169 -3.68 2.17 -17.70
CA ASP A 169 -4.32 3.19 -16.88
C ASP A 169 -3.28 4.07 -16.17
N ASN A 170 -3.60 5.35 -16.03
CA ASN A 170 -2.69 6.36 -15.51
C ASN A 170 -3.41 7.23 -14.47
N SER A 171 -3.18 6.88 -13.21
CA SER A 171 -3.66 7.58 -12.02
C SER A 171 -2.74 8.75 -11.60
N GLY A 172 -1.70 9.05 -12.38
CA GLY A 172 -0.77 10.16 -12.19
C GLY A 172 0.63 9.75 -11.73
N THR A 173 1.24 10.58 -10.89
CA THR A 173 2.62 10.43 -10.40
C THR A 173 2.67 10.55 -8.88
N LEU A 174 3.27 9.56 -8.22
CA LEU A 174 3.78 9.68 -6.85
C LEU A 174 5.29 9.55 -6.89
N ARG A 175 6.00 10.64 -6.59
CA ARG A 175 7.46 10.68 -6.52
C ARG A 175 7.96 11.35 -5.25
N TYR A 176 8.84 10.69 -4.50
CA TYR A 176 9.35 11.18 -3.20
C TYR A 176 8.20 11.53 -2.23
N VAL A 177 7.32 10.56 -2.03
CA VAL A 177 6.18 10.65 -1.11
C VAL A 177 6.45 9.73 0.07
N ARG A 178 6.39 10.29 1.28
CA ARG A 178 6.50 9.54 2.53
C ARG A 178 5.18 9.56 3.29
N VAL A 179 4.71 8.39 3.69
CA VAL A 179 3.60 8.21 4.62
C VAL A 179 4.13 7.69 5.95
N GLU A 180 3.63 8.21 7.06
CA GLU A 180 4.10 7.85 8.40
C GLU A 180 2.90 7.53 9.29
N TYR A 181 2.97 6.47 10.10
CA TYR A 181 1.97 6.15 11.14
C TYR A 181 0.56 5.81 10.61
N THR A 182 0.52 5.15 9.45
CA THR A 182 -0.69 4.61 8.81
C THR A 182 -1.16 3.33 9.51
N GLY A 183 -2.09 2.56 8.92
CA GLY A 183 -2.52 1.29 9.50
C GLY A 183 -3.88 1.32 10.20
N LYS A 184 -4.68 2.38 10.04
CA LYS A 184 -5.91 2.50 10.84
C LYS A 184 -6.96 1.51 10.34
N LYS A 185 -7.57 0.76 11.27
CA LYS A 185 -8.68 -0.14 10.94
C LYS A 185 -9.88 0.61 10.34
N GLN A 186 -10.46 0.05 9.28
CA GLN A 186 -11.68 0.54 8.63
C GLN A 186 -12.93 -0.20 9.14
N SER A 187 -12.78 -1.45 9.57
CA SER A 187 -13.80 -2.22 10.29
C SER A 187 -13.14 -3.15 11.31
N ALA A 188 -13.85 -4.15 11.81
CA ALA A 188 -13.24 -5.19 12.62
C ALA A 188 -12.49 -6.25 11.78
N GLU A 189 -12.62 -6.18 10.45
CA GLU A 189 -12.15 -7.18 9.48
C GLU A 189 -11.30 -6.58 8.35
N ALA A 190 -11.21 -5.25 8.24
CA ALA A 190 -10.48 -4.56 7.18
C ALA A 190 -9.65 -3.40 7.76
N GLU A 191 -8.42 -3.26 7.29
CA GLU A 191 -7.40 -2.37 7.84
C GLU A 191 -6.64 -1.67 6.70
N HIS A 192 -6.29 -0.39 6.88
CA HIS A 192 -5.65 0.40 5.82
C HIS A 192 -4.13 0.21 5.81
N ASN A 193 -3.50 0.31 4.64
CA ASN A 193 -2.04 0.18 4.49
C ASN A 193 -1.34 1.55 4.47
N GLY A 194 -0.01 1.55 4.36
CA GLY A 194 0.75 2.75 4.00
C GLY A 194 0.34 3.29 2.63
N PHE A 195 0.57 2.50 1.59
CA PHE A 195 0.08 2.74 0.24
C PHE A 195 -0.75 1.54 -0.24
N THR A 196 -1.93 1.81 -0.75
CA THR A 196 -2.81 0.80 -1.35
C THR A 196 -3.02 1.11 -2.83
N PHE A 197 -2.62 0.19 -3.70
CA PHE A 197 -2.77 0.33 -5.15
C PHE A 197 -3.79 -0.68 -5.67
N GLU A 198 -5.02 -0.22 -5.90
CA GLU A 198 -6.12 -1.06 -6.34
C GLU A 198 -6.32 -0.95 -7.84
N GLY A 199 -5.94 -1.98 -8.61
CA GLY A 199 -6.10 -2.00 -10.07
C GLY A 199 -5.38 -0.86 -10.79
N VAL A 200 -4.24 -0.39 -10.27
CA VAL A 200 -3.48 0.72 -10.87
C VAL A 200 -2.70 0.26 -12.10
N GLY A 201 -2.75 1.05 -13.17
CA GLY A 201 -2.13 0.70 -14.46
C GLY A 201 -0.67 1.11 -14.62
N ALA A 202 -0.02 0.52 -15.63
CA ALA A 202 1.38 0.75 -15.97
C ALA A 202 1.69 2.17 -16.50
N GLY A 203 0.65 2.98 -16.76
CA GLY A 203 0.81 4.39 -17.12
C GLY A 203 1.08 5.29 -15.90
N THR A 204 0.82 4.80 -14.70
CA THR A 204 1.06 5.50 -13.43
C THR A 204 2.53 5.43 -13.06
N THR A 205 3.09 6.54 -12.58
CA THR A 205 4.50 6.60 -12.12
C THR A 205 4.56 6.48 -10.60
N LEU A 206 5.12 5.39 -10.09
CA LEU A 206 5.37 5.17 -8.67
C LEU A 206 6.88 5.09 -8.45
N GLU A 207 7.46 6.13 -7.84
CA GLU A 207 8.91 6.17 -7.59
C GLU A 207 9.26 6.80 -6.23
N TYR A 208 10.24 6.25 -5.51
CA TYR A 208 10.67 6.79 -4.20
C TYR A 208 9.50 6.93 -3.22
N LEU A 209 8.83 5.81 -2.93
CA LEU A 209 7.76 5.74 -1.94
C LEU A 209 8.31 5.24 -0.61
N ALA A 210 8.06 5.98 0.46
CA ALA A 210 8.52 5.64 1.81
C ALA A 210 7.35 5.44 2.76
N VAL A 211 7.41 4.38 3.56
CA VAL A 211 6.46 4.10 4.64
C VAL A 211 7.24 3.97 5.94
N TYR A 212 6.75 4.61 6.99
CA TYR A 212 7.38 4.59 8.30
C TYR A 212 6.36 4.29 9.40
N LYS A 213 6.57 3.19 10.13
CA LYS A 213 5.82 2.79 11.33
C LYS A 213 4.29 2.73 11.12
N GLY A 214 3.84 2.00 10.09
CA GLY A 214 2.42 1.68 9.88
C GLY A 214 1.99 0.46 10.69
N ALA A 215 0.70 0.34 11.01
CA ALA A 215 0.18 -0.78 11.82
C ALA A 215 -0.24 -2.01 11.01
N ASP A 216 -0.19 -1.87 9.69
CA ASP A 216 -0.60 -2.86 8.71
C ASP A 216 0.48 -2.86 7.61
N ASP A 217 0.15 -3.35 6.42
CA ASP A 217 1.08 -3.44 5.32
C ASP A 217 1.72 -2.11 4.95
N GLY A 218 3.01 -2.18 4.59
CA GLY A 218 3.73 -1.04 4.07
C GLY A 218 3.14 -0.58 2.73
N ILE A 219 3.24 -1.44 1.73
CA ILE A 219 2.73 -1.19 0.38
C ILE A 219 2.03 -2.45 -0.11
N GLU A 220 0.76 -2.32 -0.48
CA GLU A 220 -0.05 -3.43 -0.99
C GLU A 220 -0.59 -3.14 -2.39
N PHE A 221 -0.55 -4.16 -3.25
CA PHE A 221 -1.12 -4.14 -4.59
C PHE A 221 -2.32 -5.08 -4.70
N PHE A 222 -3.51 -4.52 -4.92
CA PHE A 222 -4.71 -5.27 -5.25
C PHE A 222 -4.90 -5.30 -6.78
N GLY A 223 -4.22 -6.25 -7.43
CA GLY A 223 -4.24 -6.38 -8.89
C GLY A 223 -3.57 -5.22 -9.64
N GLY A 224 -3.83 -5.11 -10.94
CA GLY A 224 -3.24 -4.07 -11.79
C GLY A 224 -1.86 -4.42 -12.37
N THR A 225 -1.23 -3.42 -12.97
CA THR A 225 0.01 -3.54 -13.77
C THR A 225 1.02 -2.43 -13.49
N ALA A 226 0.76 -1.60 -12.47
CA ALA A 226 1.65 -0.53 -12.05
C ALA A 226 3.05 -1.06 -11.72
N ASN A 227 4.07 -0.29 -12.08
CA ASN A 227 5.45 -0.59 -11.74
C ASN A 227 5.93 0.37 -10.65
N LEU A 228 6.72 -0.12 -9.70
CA LEU A 228 7.25 0.66 -8.59
C LEU A 228 8.78 0.57 -8.52
N ARG A 229 9.46 1.71 -8.68
CA ARG A 229 10.92 1.81 -8.58
C ARG A 229 11.31 2.61 -7.34
N TYR A 230 12.24 2.11 -6.53
CA TYR A 230 12.64 2.74 -5.27
C TYR A 230 11.48 2.76 -4.25
N ALA A 231 11.45 1.75 -3.39
CA ALA A 231 10.49 1.64 -2.31
C ALA A 231 11.21 1.40 -0.99
N PHE A 232 10.79 2.08 0.08
CA PHE A 232 11.42 1.97 1.39
C PHE A 232 10.36 1.84 2.47
N VAL A 233 10.26 0.68 3.10
CA VAL A 233 9.34 0.40 4.20
C VAL A 233 10.13 0.11 5.46
N ASN A 234 9.83 0.83 6.54
CA ASN A 234 10.49 0.66 7.83
C ASN A 234 9.46 0.60 8.96
N GLY A 235 9.37 -0.55 9.61
CA GLY A 235 8.52 -0.77 10.78
C GLY A 235 7.03 -0.90 10.49
N ALA A 236 6.64 -1.46 9.33
CA ALA A 236 5.27 -1.96 9.15
C ALA A 236 5.02 -3.08 10.18
N GLN A 237 3.85 -3.09 10.81
CA GLN A 237 3.50 -4.06 11.85
C GLN A 237 2.83 -5.32 11.30
N ASP A 238 2.46 -5.35 10.02
CA ASP A 238 2.12 -6.58 9.30
C ASP A 238 3.19 -6.85 8.22
N ASP A 239 2.86 -6.80 6.93
CA ASP A 239 3.83 -7.09 5.87
C ASP A 239 4.58 -5.86 5.37
N LEU A 240 5.85 -6.04 5.01
CA LEU A 240 6.61 -4.94 4.42
C LEU A 240 6.08 -4.61 3.00
N PHE A 241 5.71 -5.64 2.24
CA PHE A 241 5.06 -5.52 0.94
C PHE A 241 4.06 -6.66 0.75
N ASP A 242 2.91 -6.37 0.17
CA ASP A 242 1.91 -7.39 -0.21
C ASP A 242 1.53 -7.20 -1.69
N TYR A 243 1.23 -8.32 -2.36
CA TYR A 243 0.40 -8.26 -3.54
C TYR A 243 -0.60 -9.41 -3.64
N THR A 244 -1.77 -9.07 -4.19
CA THR A 244 -2.87 -9.99 -4.43
C THR A 244 -3.61 -9.64 -5.72
N PHE A 245 -4.72 -10.33 -5.98
CA PHE A 245 -5.72 -10.01 -7.01
C PHE A 245 -5.21 -9.83 -8.44
N GLY A 246 -4.12 -10.53 -8.81
CA GLY A 246 -3.66 -10.57 -10.19
C GLY A 246 -2.61 -9.53 -10.54
N TRP A 247 -1.92 -8.94 -9.55
CA TRP A 247 -0.92 -7.91 -9.82
C TRP A 247 0.22 -8.47 -10.67
N SER A 248 0.48 -7.81 -11.80
CA SER A 248 1.44 -8.26 -12.82
C SER A 248 2.41 -7.16 -13.23
N GLY A 249 2.73 -6.28 -12.27
CA GLY A 249 3.68 -5.18 -12.42
C GLY A 249 5.15 -5.59 -12.27
N LYS A 250 6.00 -4.58 -12.16
CA LYS A 250 7.45 -4.73 -11.94
C LYS A 250 7.92 -3.91 -10.74
N GLY A 251 8.87 -4.44 -9.99
CA GLY A 251 9.45 -3.78 -8.82
C GLY A 251 10.97 -3.79 -8.84
N GLN A 252 11.61 -2.64 -8.59
CA GLN A 252 13.08 -2.57 -8.47
C GLN A 252 13.54 -1.65 -7.34
N TYR A 253 14.60 -2.06 -6.63
CA TYR A 253 15.22 -1.33 -5.52
C TYR A 253 14.26 -1.15 -4.34
N TRP A 254 13.77 -2.26 -3.80
CA TRP A 254 12.88 -2.26 -2.65
C TRP A 254 13.62 -2.63 -1.37
N VAL A 255 13.49 -1.81 -0.34
CA VAL A 255 14.02 -2.08 1.00
C VAL A 255 12.85 -2.22 1.96
N GLY A 256 12.79 -3.35 2.66
CA GLY A 256 11.87 -3.56 3.76
C GLY A 256 12.65 -3.89 5.04
N ILE A 257 12.33 -3.21 6.13
CA ILE A 257 12.94 -3.40 7.45
C ILE A 257 11.82 -3.57 8.48
N GLN A 258 11.75 -4.74 9.13
CA GLN A 258 10.77 -4.98 10.20
C GLN A 258 11.12 -4.20 11.47
N GLY A 259 10.08 -3.84 12.23
CA GLY A 259 10.24 -3.44 13.63
C GLY A 259 10.55 -4.63 14.52
N ASP A 260 11.02 -4.38 15.75
CA ASP A 260 11.25 -5.42 16.76
C ASP A 260 10.02 -5.69 17.65
N ASP A 261 8.95 -4.93 17.49
CA ASP A 261 7.70 -5.05 18.25
C ASP A 261 6.74 -6.05 17.60
N VAL A 262 6.12 -5.64 16.50
CA VAL A 262 5.16 -6.43 15.73
C VAL A 262 5.55 -6.32 14.27
N ALA A 263 5.52 -7.45 13.57
CA ALA A 263 5.71 -7.56 12.13
C ALA A 263 5.23 -8.96 11.70
N ASP A 264 4.96 -9.19 10.42
CA ASP A 264 4.73 -10.55 9.91
C ASP A 264 5.76 -10.91 8.83
N ARG A 265 5.52 -10.54 7.57
CA ARG A 265 6.31 -11.01 6.43
C ARG A 265 7.10 -9.89 5.76
N GLY A 266 8.19 -10.28 5.10
CA GLY A 266 8.94 -9.40 4.23
C GLY A 266 8.21 -9.15 2.90
N ILE A 267 7.66 -10.19 2.30
CA ILE A 267 6.68 -10.08 1.23
C ILE A 267 5.61 -11.15 1.43
N GLU A 268 4.35 -10.76 1.43
CA GLU A 268 3.23 -11.64 1.12
C GLU A 268 2.86 -11.56 -0.37
N ALA A 269 2.62 -12.71 -0.95
CA ALA A 269 2.40 -12.88 -2.36
C ALA A 269 1.26 -13.87 -2.60
N ASP A 270 0.10 -13.35 -2.91
CA ASP A 270 -1.09 -14.12 -3.20
C ASP A 270 -1.57 -13.88 -4.65
N ASN A 271 -2.36 -14.82 -5.16
CA ASN A 271 -3.20 -14.57 -6.32
C ASN A 271 -4.61 -14.18 -5.86
N ASN A 272 -5.66 -14.88 -6.28
CA ASN A 272 -7.00 -14.69 -5.73
C ASN A 272 -7.24 -15.73 -4.63
N GLY A 273 -7.55 -15.29 -3.40
CA GLY A 273 -7.72 -16.18 -2.24
C GLY A 273 -8.85 -17.20 -2.38
N ASP A 274 -9.95 -16.86 -3.04
CA ASP A 274 -11.09 -17.77 -3.23
C ASP A 274 -10.87 -18.76 -4.38
N ASN A 275 -10.21 -18.31 -5.45
CA ASN A 275 -9.88 -19.11 -6.61
C ASN A 275 -8.45 -18.87 -7.03
N HIS A 276 -7.53 -19.66 -6.47
CA HIS A 276 -6.10 -19.55 -6.70
C HIS A 276 -5.70 -19.53 -8.19
N GLY A 277 -6.52 -20.12 -9.08
CA GLY A 277 -6.26 -20.16 -10.53
C GLY A 277 -6.88 -19.02 -11.34
N LEU A 278 -7.53 -18.04 -10.72
CA LEU A 278 -8.22 -16.98 -11.44
C LEU A 278 -7.23 -16.08 -12.17
N ARG A 279 -7.58 -15.69 -13.41
CA ARG A 279 -6.71 -14.95 -14.32
C ARG A 279 -7.12 -13.47 -14.41
N PRO A 280 -6.17 -12.54 -14.61
CA PRO A 280 -4.71 -12.75 -14.67
C PRO A 280 -4.14 -13.28 -13.34
N LEU A 281 -3.06 -14.09 -13.40
CA LEU A 281 -2.36 -14.48 -12.17
C LEU A 281 -1.56 -13.30 -11.66
N SER A 282 -1.44 -13.17 -10.34
CA SER A 282 -0.39 -12.38 -9.71
C SER A 282 0.94 -12.99 -10.14
N ASN A 283 1.70 -12.24 -10.93
CA ASN A 283 2.92 -12.73 -11.55
C ASN A 283 3.87 -11.56 -11.85
N PRO A 284 4.34 -10.84 -10.81
CA PRO A 284 5.21 -9.70 -11.00
C PRO A 284 6.64 -10.13 -11.35
N ILE A 285 7.42 -9.20 -11.88
CA ILE A 285 8.89 -9.34 -11.94
C ILE A 285 9.49 -8.39 -10.90
N LEU A 286 10.16 -8.93 -9.89
CA LEU A 286 10.83 -8.13 -8.86
C LEU A 286 12.34 -8.35 -8.96
N SER A 287 13.13 -7.27 -8.90
CA SER A 287 14.58 -7.38 -8.84
C SER A 287 15.22 -6.37 -7.90
N ASN A 288 16.37 -6.72 -7.32
CA ASN A 288 17.11 -5.85 -6.39
C ASN A 288 16.25 -5.48 -5.17
N VAL A 289 16.03 -6.45 -4.30
CA VAL A 289 15.22 -6.30 -3.08
C VAL A 289 16.05 -6.68 -1.86
N THR A 290 16.07 -5.85 -0.83
CA THR A 290 16.67 -6.19 0.47
C THR A 290 15.57 -6.26 1.53
N LEU A 291 15.43 -7.41 2.18
CA LEU A 291 14.50 -7.62 3.29
C LEU A 291 15.29 -7.90 4.56
N VAL A 292 15.07 -7.08 5.58
CA VAL A 292 15.69 -7.17 6.90
C VAL A 292 14.59 -7.49 7.91
N GLY A 293 14.53 -8.73 8.36
CA GLY A 293 13.55 -9.18 9.34
C GLY A 293 13.98 -8.93 10.78
N SER A 294 13.04 -9.15 11.70
CA SER A 294 13.30 -9.26 13.13
C SER A 294 12.95 -10.66 13.63
N ARG A 295 13.82 -11.26 14.45
CA ARG A 295 13.56 -12.56 15.09
C ARG A 295 12.80 -12.46 16.42
N GLU A 296 12.68 -11.24 16.92
CA GLU A 296 12.07 -10.93 18.22
C GLU A 296 10.68 -10.35 18.08
N ALA A 297 10.31 -9.89 16.87
CA ALA A 297 8.98 -9.39 16.57
C ALA A 297 7.90 -10.47 16.79
N MET A 298 6.76 -10.02 17.30
CA MET A 298 5.54 -10.80 17.41
C MET A 298 4.77 -10.75 16.08
N THR A 299 4.23 -11.89 15.62
CA THR A 299 3.42 -11.94 14.38
C THR A 299 1.92 -12.05 14.70
N ASN A 300 1.10 -11.08 14.32
CA ASN A 300 -0.35 -11.16 14.50
C ASN A 300 -1.06 -10.24 13.51
N ASP A 301 -2.03 -10.79 12.77
CA ASP A 301 -2.90 -10.05 11.82
C ASP A 301 -3.60 -8.84 12.49
N ASN A 302 -3.70 -8.84 13.82
CA ASN A 302 -4.06 -7.64 14.57
C ASN A 302 -2.93 -7.30 15.55
N PRO A 303 -2.15 -6.22 15.31
CA PRO A 303 -1.02 -5.87 16.17
C PRO A 303 -1.44 -5.56 17.62
N ASP A 304 -2.68 -5.13 17.86
CA ASP A 304 -3.20 -4.88 19.22
C ASP A 304 -3.43 -6.17 20.02
N ASN A 305 -3.47 -7.32 19.34
CA ASN A 305 -3.62 -8.65 19.94
C ASN A 305 -2.31 -9.44 19.99
N ALA A 306 -1.19 -8.88 19.51
CA ALA A 306 0.09 -9.55 19.50
C ALA A 306 0.57 -9.87 20.93
N THR A 307 1.06 -11.11 21.13
CA THR A 307 1.54 -11.58 22.44
C THR A 307 2.91 -12.22 22.34
N GLU A 308 3.58 -12.44 23.47
CA GLU A 308 4.87 -13.14 23.53
C GLU A 308 4.82 -14.57 22.93
N ALA A 309 3.65 -15.20 22.87
CA ALA A 309 3.47 -16.50 22.20
C ALA A 309 3.54 -16.41 20.66
N ASP A 310 3.55 -15.20 20.12
CA ASP A 310 3.61 -14.88 18.70
C ASP A 310 5.01 -14.56 18.21
N LYS A 311 6.01 -14.53 19.10
CA LYS A 311 7.40 -14.36 18.70
C LYS A 311 7.94 -15.55 17.91
N GLY A 312 8.93 -15.26 17.07
CA GLY A 312 9.72 -16.28 16.41
C GLY A 312 9.10 -16.85 15.14
N LYS A 313 8.12 -16.14 14.54
CA LYS A 313 7.31 -16.61 13.42
C LYS A 313 7.49 -15.79 12.13
N THR A 314 8.31 -14.74 12.13
CA THR A 314 8.49 -13.85 10.97
C THR A 314 8.99 -14.59 9.73
N ILE A 315 8.53 -14.17 8.55
CA ILE A 315 8.79 -14.86 7.28
C ILE A 315 9.38 -13.89 6.25
N GLY A 316 10.47 -14.26 5.58
CA GLY A 316 11.04 -13.45 4.51
C GLY A 316 10.12 -13.31 3.31
N LEU A 317 9.74 -14.44 2.70
CA LEU A 317 8.78 -14.49 1.59
C LEU A 317 7.69 -15.52 1.88
N LYS A 318 6.44 -15.09 1.85
CA LYS A 318 5.25 -15.94 1.96
C LYS A 318 4.55 -15.98 0.61
N LEU A 319 4.71 -17.10 -0.11
CA LEU A 319 4.23 -17.26 -1.49
C LEU A 319 3.06 -18.24 -1.50
N ARG A 320 1.83 -17.77 -1.74
CA ARG A 320 0.63 -18.60 -1.59
C ARG A 320 -0.44 -18.31 -2.65
N ALA A 321 -1.60 -18.92 -2.42
CA ALA A 321 -2.83 -18.73 -3.16
C ALA A 321 -2.76 -18.81 -4.70
N GLY A 322 -1.82 -19.57 -5.28
CA GLY A 322 -1.65 -19.71 -6.72
C GLY A 322 -0.77 -18.64 -7.37
N THR A 323 -0.06 -17.85 -6.58
CA THR A 323 0.84 -16.80 -7.06
C THR A 323 1.93 -17.35 -7.98
N GLY A 324 2.26 -16.58 -9.00
CA GLY A 324 3.49 -16.70 -9.77
C GLY A 324 4.52 -15.69 -9.28
N GLY A 325 5.50 -15.41 -10.12
CA GLY A 325 6.44 -14.30 -9.92
C GLY A 325 7.85 -14.66 -10.34
N GLN A 326 8.58 -13.68 -10.84
CA GLN A 326 9.99 -13.79 -11.19
C GLN A 326 10.80 -12.90 -10.25
N LEU A 327 11.36 -13.50 -9.20
CA LEU A 327 12.03 -12.81 -8.10
C LEU A 327 13.56 -12.98 -8.21
N HIS A 328 14.27 -11.88 -8.46
CA HIS A 328 15.70 -11.89 -8.78
C HIS A 328 16.55 -10.96 -7.92
N ASN A 329 17.80 -11.30 -7.63
CA ASN A 329 18.73 -10.39 -6.93
C ASN A 329 18.24 -9.95 -5.53
N PHE A 330 17.64 -10.87 -4.77
CA PHE A 330 17.22 -10.57 -3.40
C PHE A 330 18.36 -10.78 -2.41
N VAL A 331 18.33 -10.04 -1.30
CA VAL A 331 19.06 -10.36 -0.06
C VAL A 331 18.03 -10.39 1.07
N ILE A 332 17.87 -11.56 1.69
CA ILE A 332 16.83 -11.81 2.70
C ILE A 332 17.53 -12.36 3.95
N TYR A 333 17.42 -11.65 5.07
CA TYR A 333 18.03 -12.07 6.33
C TYR A 333 17.28 -11.51 7.54
N GLY A 334 17.58 -12.01 8.74
CA GLY A 334 16.95 -11.55 9.99
C GLY A 334 15.57 -12.13 10.31
N PHE A 335 15.02 -12.99 9.45
CA PHE A 335 13.72 -13.65 9.67
C PHE A 335 13.87 -14.99 10.42
N ASN A 336 12.81 -15.44 11.09
CA ASN A 336 12.75 -16.80 11.65
C ASN A 336 12.56 -17.86 10.57
N HIS A 337 11.84 -17.53 9.50
CA HIS A 337 11.62 -18.37 8.33
C HIS A 337 12.01 -17.60 7.05
N GLY A 338 12.70 -18.27 6.13
CA GLY A 338 13.16 -17.69 4.88
C GLY A 338 12.04 -17.58 3.85
N ILE A 339 11.84 -18.64 3.07
CA ILE A 339 10.83 -18.72 2.01
C ILE A 339 9.82 -19.82 2.34
N ASP A 340 8.54 -19.46 2.45
CA ASP A 340 7.42 -20.35 2.71
C ASP A 340 6.47 -20.36 1.49
N VAL A 341 6.42 -21.48 0.78
CA VAL A 341 5.55 -21.67 -0.40
C VAL A 341 4.38 -22.56 -0.04
N GLN A 342 3.15 -22.06 -0.24
CA GLN A 342 1.93 -22.75 0.17
C GLN A 342 0.89 -22.86 -0.94
N HIS A 343 0.00 -23.85 -0.79
CA HIS A 343 -1.10 -24.22 -1.68
C HIS A 343 -0.66 -24.92 -2.96
N ASP A 344 -1.48 -25.91 -3.36
CA ASP A 344 -1.18 -26.83 -4.46
C ASP A 344 -0.83 -26.11 -5.76
N LEU A 345 -1.56 -25.05 -6.13
CA LEU A 345 -1.32 -24.34 -7.38
C LEU A 345 -0.02 -23.52 -7.34
N THR A 346 0.30 -22.88 -6.21
CA THR A 346 1.56 -22.14 -6.07
C THR A 346 2.75 -23.08 -6.18
N VAL A 347 2.67 -24.25 -5.54
CA VAL A 347 3.70 -25.29 -5.63
C VAL A 347 3.79 -25.85 -7.05
N ALA A 348 2.66 -26.00 -7.76
CA ALA A 348 2.64 -26.43 -9.15
C ALA A 348 3.25 -25.42 -10.15
N ASN A 349 3.31 -24.13 -9.79
CA ASN A 349 3.98 -23.08 -10.59
C ASN A 349 5.52 -23.17 -10.53
N LEU A 350 6.09 -23.90 -9.56
CA LEU A 350 7.53 -24.05 -9.42
C LEU A 350 8.19 -24.80 -10.59
N PRO A 351 7.77 -26.03 -10.97
CA PRO A 351 8.40 -26.78 -12.07
C PRO A 351 8.10 -26.19 -13.47
N THR A 352 7.04 -25.40 -13.62
CA THR A 352 6.73 -24.72 -14.90
C THR A 352 7.58 -23.47 -15.10
N GLY A 353 8.15 -22.93 -14.02
CA GLY A 353 8.89 -21.67 -14.01
C GLY A 353 7.99 -20.44 -13.89
N ASP A 354 6.68 -20.62 -13.69
CA ASP A 354 5.74 -19.52 -13.45
C ASP A 354 6.00 -18.83 -12.09
N LEU A 355 6.55 -19.57 -11.12
CA LEU A 355 7.11 -19.04 -9.88
C LEU A 355 8.60 -19.37 -9.76
N LYS A 356 9.43 -18.33 -9.67
CA LYS A 356 10.89 -18.45 -9.64
C LYS A 356 11.53 -17.49 -8.66
N VAL A 357 12.40 -18.01 -7.80
CA VAL A 357 13.37 -17.24 -7.01
C VAL A 357 14.76 -17.58 -7.50
N ALA A 358 15.54 -16.58 -7.88
CA ALA A 358 16.85 -16.79 -8.48
C ALA A 358 17.83 -15.66 -8.15
N ASN A 359 19.14 -15.95 -8.21
CA ASN A 359 20.19 -14.97 -7.96
C ASN A 359 20.04 -14.31 -6.57
N THR A 360 19.62 -15.06 -5.57
CA THR A 360 19.21 -14.55 -4.26
C THR A 360 20.12 -15.07 -3.16
N ASP A 361 20.36 -14.25 -2.14
CA ASP A 361 21.02 -14.67 -0.91
C ASP A 361 19.99 -14.76 0.21
N LEU A 362 19.93 -15.92 0.86
CA LEU A 362 18.96 -16.26 1.90
C LEU A 362 19.68 -16.71 3.17
N TYR A 363 19.51 -15.94 4.24
CA TYR A 363 20.22 -16.12 5.51
C TYR A 363 19.22 -16.31 6.64
N GLY A 364 19.38 -17.38 7.43
CA GLY A 364 18.52 -17.66 8.57
C GLY A 364 18.42 -19.13 8.95
N PRO A 365 17.70 -19.46 10.04
CA PRO A 365 17.75 -20.79 10.63
C PRO A 365 16.82 -21.77 9.91
N ASN A 366 15.69 -21.30 9.36
CA ASN A 366 14.71 -22.10 8.64
C ASN A 366 14.56 -21.57 7.22
N LEU A 367 15.37 -22.06 6.29
CA LEU A 367 15.51 -21.45 4.95
C LEU A 367 14.28 -21.65 4.05
N PHE A 368 13.74 -22.86 3.98
CA PHE A 368 12.65 -23.18 3.07
C PHE A 368 11.56 -24.00 3.73
N LYS A 369 10.31 -23.73 3.34
CA LYS A 369 9.15 -24.55 3.63
C LYS A 369 8.28 -24.63 2.38
N PHE A 370 7.82 -25.83 2.05
CA PHE A 370 6.92 -26.08 0.93
C PHE A 370 5.71 -26.87 1.43
N ALA A 371 4.50 -26.42 1.10
CA ALA A 371 3.25 -27.06 1.47
C ALA A 371 2.26 -27.02 0.28
N PRO A 372 2.04 -28.12 -0.46
CA PRO A 372 2.55 -29.48 -0.22
C PRO A 372 4.07 -29.60 -0.34
N GLU A 373 4.64 -30.60 0.34
CA GLU A 373 6.09 -30.83 0.40
C GLU A 373 6.64 -31.22 -0.98
N VAL A 374 7.66 -30.50 -1.42
CA VAL A 374 8.43 -30.78 -2.64
C VAL A 374 9.92 -30.49 -2.40
N ALA A 375 10.78 -31.05 -3.25
CA ALA A 375 12.18 -30.65 -3.25
C ALA A 375 12.33 -29.20 -3.73
N ASN A 376 13.21 -28.43 -3.08
CA ASN A 376 13.54 -27.08 -3.52
C ASN A 376 14.06 -27.10 -4.97
N PRO A 377 13.39 -26.43 -5.93
CA PRO A 377 13.80 -26.42 -7.33
C PRO A 377 14.80 -25.33 -7.68
N TRP A 378 15.07 -24.38 -6.77
CA TRP A 378 15.87 -23.20 -7.06
C TRP A 378 17.36 -23.43 -6.78
N THR A 379 18.16 -23.44 -7.84
CA THR A 379 19.60 -23.77 -7.79
C THR A 379 20.52 -22.56 -7.70
N THR A 380 19.97 -21.34 -7.79
CA THR A 380 20.74 -20.07 -7.80
C THR A 380 20.52 -19.24 -6.54
N ILE A 381 20.03 -19.86 -5.47
CA ILE A 381 19.92 -19.25 -4.15
C ILE A 381 21.15 -19.66 -3.35
N THR A 382 21.94 -18.68 -2.90
CA THR A 382 22.99 -18.91 -1.89
C THR A 382 22.33 -18.95 -0.53
N THR A 383 22.62 -19.97 0.26
CA THR A 383 22.03 -20.12 1.60
C THR A 383 23.09 -20.09 2.69
N SER A 384 22.71 -19.57 3.85
CA SER A 384 23.53 -19.60 5.06
C SER A 384 22.65 -19.68 6.30
N ALA A 385 23.11 -20.37 7.34
CA ALA A 385 22.45 -20.40 8.63
C ALA A 385 22.79 -19.17 9.50
N GLU A 386 23.75 -18.34 9.06
CA GLU A 386 24.12 -17.10 9.74
C GLU A 386 22.97 -16.08 9.70
N ASP A 387 22.95 -15.19 10.68
CA ASP A 387 21.87 -14.23 10.85
C ASP A 387 21.93 -13.08 9.85
N THR A 388 23.13 -12.70 9.43
CA THR A 388 23.36 -11.56 8.53
C THR A 388 24.53 -11.87 7.60
N PRO A 389 24.43 -11.57 6.29
CA PRO A 389 25.58 -11.66 5.39
C PRO A 389 26.68 -10.69 5.78
N SER A 390 27.94 -11.12 5.79
CA SER A 390 29.10 -10.30 6.20
C SER A 390 29.35 -9.07 5.31
N TYR A 391 28.78 -9.06 4.10
CA TYR A 391 28.88 -7.96 3.14
C TYR A 391 27.74 -6.92 3.27
N MET A 392 26.76 -7.18 4.16
CA MET A 392 25.64 -6.29 4.43
C MET A 392 25.92 -5.44 5.68
N ASN A 393 25.54 -4.16 5.61
CA ASN A 393 25.47 -3.26 6.76
C ASN A 393 24.06 -2.66 6.80
N GLY A 394 23.19 -3.23 7.63
CA GLY A 394 21.75 -3.02 7.49
C GLY A 394 21.30 -3.39 6.07
N TYR A 395 20.52 -2.53 5.44
CA TYR A 395 19.99 -2.76 4.10
C TYR A 395 20.99 -2.52 2.94
N VAL A 396 22.21 -2.05 3.25
CA VAL A 396 23.23 -1.67 2.26
C VAL A 396 24.21 -2.82 2.03
N GLY A 397 24.35 -3.26 0.77
CA GLY A 397 25.23 -4.35 0.36
C GLY A 397 26.48 -3.89 -0.40
N THR A 398 27.48 -4.77 -0.42
CA THR A 398 28.74 -4.59 -1.18
C THR A 398 29.04 -5.72 -2.17
N SER A 399 28.25 -6.80 -2.18
CA SER A 399 28.50 -7.96 -3.04
C SER A 399 27.80 -7.87 -4.39
N THR A 400 28.53 -8.25 -5.43
CA THR A 400 28.03 -8.40 -6.81
C THR A 400 27.94 -9.88 -7.23
N GLU A 401 28.36 -10.80 -6.36
CA GLU A 401 28.51 -12.21 -6.70
C GLU A 401 27.17 -12.89 -7.01
N GLY A 402 27.09 -13.54 -8.17
CA GLY A 402 25.91 -14.31 -8.58
C GLY A 402 24.68 -13.48 -8.95
N ALA A 403 24.80 -12.14 -9.01
CA ALA A 403 23.74 -11.26 -9.48
C ALA A 403 23.51 -11.42 -10.99
N ILE A 404 22.27 -11.25 -11.43
CA ILE A 404 21.89 -11.09 -12.83
C ILE A 404 21.75 -9.60 -13.15
N ASN A 405 22.01 -9.19 -14.40
CA ASN A 405 21.66 -7.85 -14.86
C ASN A 405 20.13 -7.73 -15.07
N PRO A 406 19.39 -6.96 -14.26
CA PRO A 406 17.93 -6.86 -14.35
C PRO A 406 17.41 -6.39 -15.71
N SER A 407 18.20 -5.61 -16.46
CA SER A 407 17.81 -5.15 -17.80
C SER A 407 17.67 -6.28 -18.83
N THR A 408 18.11 -7.50 -18.48
CA THR A 408 17.89 -8.71 -19.29
C THR A 408 16.55 -9.39 -19.00
N LEU A 409 15.91 -9.07 -17.87
CA LEU A 409 14.58 -9.57 -17.50
C LEU A 409 13.50 -8.81 -18.29
N ASP A 410 13.62 -7.49 -18.34
CA ASP A 410 12.75 -6.57 -19.07
C ASP A 410 13.43 -5.20 -19.22
N SER A 411 13.10 -4.43 -20.26
CA SER A 411 13.72 -3.12 -20.53
C SER A 411 13.32 -2.01 -19.55
N TRP A 412 12.30 -2.22 -18.72
CA TRP A 412 11.91 -1.30 -17.66
C TRP A 412 12.94 -1.25 -16.51
N PHE A 413 13.70 -2.34 -16.29
CA PHE A 413 14.68 -2.39 -15.22
C PHE A 413 15.94 -1.59 -15.54
N GLN A 414 16.46 -0.90 -14.53
CA GLN A 414 17.80 -0.32 -14.59
C GLN A 414 18.84 -1.44 -14.51
N GLY A 415 19.92 -1.30 -15.30
CA GLY A 415 20.98 -2.28 -15.31
C GLY A 415 21.88 -2.20 -14.08
N GLY A 416 22.50 -3.32 -13.72
CA GLY A 416 23.42 -3.42 -12.59
C GLY A 416 23.69 -4.87 -12.24
N ASN A 417 24.86 -5.19 -11.69
CA ASN A 417 25.22 -6.56 -11.33
C ASN A 417 25.40 -6.66 -9.81
N PHE A 418 24.34 -6.43 -9.03
CA PHE A 418 24.40 -6.56 -7.58
C PHE A 418 23.12 -7.19 -7.02
N LYS A 419 23.23 -7.80 -5.84
CA LYS A 419 22.10 -8.33 -5.07
C LYS A 419 21.66 -7.31 -4.02
N GLY A 420 20.38 -7.33 -3.68
CA GLY A 420 19.79 -6.36 -2.77
C GLY A 420 19.44 -5.07 -3.48
N ALA A 421 18.81 -4.16 -2.74
CA ALA A 421 18.26 -2.92 -3.27
C ALA A 421 19.22 -1.73 -3.23
N VAL A 422 20.23 -1.75 -2.35
CA VAL A 422 21.10 -0.60 -2.11
C VAL A 422 22.56 -1.03 -2.15
N GLU A 423 23.30 -0.51 -3.14
CA GLU A 423 24.74 -0.69 -3.23
C GLU A 423 25.46 0.41 -2.45
N ALA A 424 26.53 0.08 -1.73
CA ALA A 424 27.30 1.03 -0.93
C ALA A 424 27.80 2.26 -1.72
N SER A 425 28.10 2.11 -3.01
CA SER A 425 28.50 3.21 -3.91
C SER A 425 27.38 4.17 -4.27
N ASN A 426 26.11 3.77 -4.11
CA ASN A 426 24.94 4.55 -4.49
C ASN A 426 23.77 4.30 -3.53
N ASN A 427 23.90 4.80 -2.29
CA ASN A 427 22.84 4.71 -1.30
C ASN A 427 21.74 5.75 -1.55
N TRP A 428 20.78 5.40 -2.41
CA TRP A 428 19.63 6.23 -2.76
C TRP A 428 18.65 6.47 -1.60
N VAL A 429 18.67 5.63 -0.56
CA VAL A 429 17.83 5.81 0.64
C VAL A 429 18.29 7.03 1.46
N THR A 430 19.60 7.23 1.56
CA THR A 430 20.20 8.34 2.34
C THR A 430 20.47 9.60 1.51
N GLN A 431 20.02 9.63 0.26
CA GLN A 431 20.06 10.86 -0.54
C GLN A 431 18.96 11.79 -0.02
N GLY A 432 19.32 12.90 0.61
CA GLY A 432 18.35 13.82 1.21
C GLY A 432 17.69 13.27 2.47
N ASN A 433 16.41 13.58 2.67
CA ASN A 433 15.63 13.27 3.87
C ASN A 433 14.28 12.62 3.56
N TRP A 434 14.12 12.02 2.37
CA TRP A 434 12.84 11.46 1.92
C TRP A 434 12.44 10.16 2.63
N ALA A 435 13.39 9.32 3.06
CA ALA A 435 13.15 8.12 3.88
C ALA A 435 13.49 8.36 5.37
N ARG A 436 12.86 7.61 6.28
CA ARG A 436 13.13 7.66 7.73
C ARG A 436 13.69 6.34 8.25
N LEU A 437 14.78 6.42 8.99
CA LEU A 437 15.56 5.28 9.50
C LEU A 437 15.52 5.14 11.03
N ASP A 438 14.97 6.14 11.74
CA ASP A 438 15.13 6.34 13.18
C ASP A 438 14.07 5.68 14.06
#